data_AF-A0A355A312-F1
#
_entry.id   AF-A0A355A312-F1
#
_cell.length_a   1.000
_cell.length_b   1.000
_cell.length_c   1.000
_cell.angle_alpha   90.00
_cell.angle_beta   90.00
_cell.angle_gamma   90.00
#
_symmetry.space_group_name_H-M   'P 1'
#
loop_
_entity.id
_entity.type
_entity.pdbx_description
1 polymer ?
#
loop_
_entity_poly.entity_id
_entity_poly.type
_entity_poly.pdbx_seq_one_letter_code
_entity_poly.pdbx_strand_id
1 'polypeptide(L)'
;MSDLTLFYSQIVQGKDLSVLKQQVQAHPEWGIYADSLHEAEGTLLFMVRSGAQKNLVAVGDRGKIFRELVGEEKNQNGLKIKVCALTVENSQVIRRYFDFTNPISLAQHKTTFGLGDRLGLASSGHLKLFKKHPAVRPVLAQQSIRELNLTGRDYGQVLADAVWAVFQEDYRLGFGADGDHLKALDDIKMALDYGYTMITLDCSEHIKNFSSEQNAELEETYRSLAEEERVKLEKQFIGKTFNLKTGLRLTFTPEALKRNAAIYQQAINFAIMVFNQFIKPLQGKVDFEVSIDETATPTDPLSHFFVAEQLIEAGVKINSMAPRFCGEFQKGINYIGDLKQFEAEYVEHTKIAEHFGYKLSIHSGSDKFAVFPVIGRESKGHVHVKTAGTNWLEAIKVIIAAEPGLYREMHEFALRHLEEARKYYHISGDPQRVPALQDLSDQELPKLMEEDDSRQIIHITYGLILLAKDQNGKYLFRDRIYECLQRNEELYNQFLEKHIGKHLELLGF
;
A
#
# COMPACT_ATOMS: atom_id res chain seq x y z
N MET A 1 18.84 -27.31 5.69
CA MET A 1 19.64 -26.12 6.01
C MET A 1 20.96 -26.23 5.30
N SER A 2 21.44 -25.13 4.71
CA SER A 2 22.83 -24.98 4.28
C SER A 2 23.76 -25.29 5.46
N ASP A 3 24.94 -25.87 5.16
CA ASP A 3 25.93 -26.12 6.20
C ASP A 3 26.57 -24.79 6.63
N LEU A 4 26.16 -24.28 7.79
CA LEU A 4 26.65 -23.04 8.37
C LEU A 4 27.85 -23.24 9.32
N THR A 5 28.44 -24.43 9.36
CA THR A 5 29.54 -24.77 10.29
C THR A 5 30.73 -23.81 10.15
N LEU A 6 31.10 -23.42 8.93
CA LEU A 6 32.17 -22.44 8.68
C LEU A 6 31.80 -21.05 9.17
N PHE A 7 30.57 -20.59 8.93
CA PHE A 7 30.09 -19.31 9.44
C PHE A 7 30.09 -19.27 10.97
N TYR A 8 29.58 -20.32 11.63
CA TYR A 8 29.62 -20.45 13.09
C TYR A 8 31.04 -20.45 13.65
N SER A 9 32.02 -21.00 12.94
CA SER A 9 33.42 -20.93 13.36
C SER A 9 33.96 -19.50 13.40
N GLN A 10 33.51 -18.62 12.50
CA GLN A 10 33.87 -17.20 12.53
C GLN A 10 33.28 -16.51 13.76
N ILE A 11 32.05 -16.86 14.15
CA ILE A 11 31.42 -16.33 15.37
C ILE A 11 32.19 -16.77 16.62
N VAL A 12 32.60 -18.04 16.70
CA VAL A 12 33.43 -18.56 17.81
C VAL A 12 34.78 -17.85 17.91
N GLN A 13 35.37 -17.47 16.77
CA GLN A 13 36.63 -16.71 16.72
C GLN A 13 36.47 -15.25 17.16
N GLY A 14 35.27 -14.81 17.55
CA GLY A 14 35.02 -13.44 17.99
C GLY A 14 35.17 -12.41 16.88
N LYS A 15 34.92 -12.79 15.62
CA LYS A 15 34.88 -11.83 14.51
C LYS A 15 33.74 -10.83 14.75
N ASP A 16 34.02 -9.55 14.52
CA ASP A 16 33.00 -8.51 14.63
C ASP A 16 31.96 -8.61 13.50
N LEU A 17 30.84 -7.88 13.68
CA LEU A 17 29.71 -7.88 12.76
C LEU A 17 30.10 -7.47 11.32
N SER A 18 31.04 -6.55 11.17
CA SER A 18 31.46 -6.07 9.84
C SER A 18 32.20 -7.16 9.06
N VAL A 19 33.08 -7.90 9.75
CA VAL A 19 33.79 -9.04 9.17
C VAL A 19 32.81 -10.16 8.83
N LEU A 20 31.85 -10.45 9.72
CA LEU A 20 30.82 -11.46 9.46
C LEU A 20 29.97 -11.11 8.22
N LYS A 21 29.58 -9.84 8.06
CA LYS A 21 28.85 -9.37 6.86
C LYS A 21 29.67 -9.58 5.58
N GLN A 22 30.96 -9.25 5.59
CA GLN A 22 31.84 -9.47 4.44
C GLN A 22 31.99 -10.97 4.09
N GLN A 23 32.10 -11.83 5.10
CA GLN A 23 32.16 -13.28 4.88
C GLN A 23 30.87 -13.81 4.25
N VAL A 24 29.71 -13.37 4.76
CA VAL A 24 28.41 -13.76 4.17
C VAL A 24 28.29 -13.29 2.73
N GLN A 25 28.72 -12.07 2.40
CA GLN A 25 28.71 -11.56 1.03
C GLN A 25 29.63 -12.37 0.09
N ALA A 26 30.77 -12.86 0.60
CA ALA A 26 31.69 -13.71 -0.15
C ALA A 26 31.18 -15.15 -0.34
N HIS A 27 30.21 -15.58 0.48
CA HIS A 27 29.70 -16.96 0.54
C HIS A 27 28.17 -17.01 0.38
N PRO A 28 27.62 -16.63 -0.78
CA PRO A 28 26.17 -16.62 -1.02
C PRO A 28 25.52 -18.01 -0.88
N GLU A 29 26.28 -19.09 -1.03
CA GLU A 29 25.84 -20.47 -0.82
C GLU A 29 25.39 -20.77 0.62
N TRP A 30 25.79 -19.95 1.61
CA TRP A 30 25.29 -20.06 2.97
C TRP A 30 23.81 -19.69 3.08
N GLY A 31 23.28 -18.95 2.10
CA GLY A 31 21.88 -18.52 2.08
C GLY A 31 21.54 -17.48 3.16
N ILE A 32 22.55 -16.88 3.79
CA ILE A 32 22.36 -15.81 4.79
C ILE A 32 22.18 -14.48 4.06
N TYR A 33 21.19 -13.69 4.47
CA TYR A 33 21.04 -12.33 3.98
C TYR A 33 22.03 -11.42 4.71
N ALA A 34 23.06 -10.91 4.01
CA ALA A 34 24.14 -10.15 4.64
C ALA A 34 23.66 -8.92 5.44
N ASP A 35 22.68 -8.19 4.91
CA ASP A 35 22.12 -7.00 5.57
C ASP A 35 21.32 -7.36 6.84
N SER A 36 20.85 -8.60 6.95
CA SER A 36 20.07 -9.07 8.10
C SER A 36 20.90 -9.39 9.35
N LEU A 37 22.24 -9.27 9.30
CA LEU A 37 23.09 -9.48 10.46
C LEU A 37 22.98 -8.29 11.43
N HIS A 38 22.40 -8.53 12.59
CA HIS A 38 22.24 -7.57 13.68
C HIS A 38 22.64 -8.17 15.03
N GLU A 39 23.02 -7.34 15.99
CA GLU A 39 23.30 -7.77 17.36
C GLU A 39 22.39 -7.05 18.34
N ALA A 40 21.84 -7.78 19.31
CA ALA A 40 21.07 -7.22 20.43
C ALA A 40 21.43 -7.95 21.72
N GLU A 41 21.87 -7.20 22.74
CA GLU A 41 22.20 -7.73 24.07
C GLU A 41 23.16 -8.95 24.05
N GLY A 42 24.14 -8.96 23.13
CA GLY A 42 25.09 -10.07 22.97
C GLY A 42 24.50 -11.33 22.33
N THR A 43 23.32 -11.21 21.69
CA THR A 43 22.75 -12.21 20.78
C THR A 43 22.92 -11.72 19.34
N LEU A 44 23.57 -12.51 18.50
CA LEU A 44 23.66 -12.25 17.05
C LEU A 44 22.41 -12.82 16.36
N LEU A 45 21.77 -12.03 15.51
CA LEU A 45 20.59 -12.43 14.75
C LEU A 45 20.83 -12.24 13.25
N PHE A 46 20.35 -13.18 12.45
CA PHE A 46 20.36 -13.09 10.99
C PHE A 46 19.26 -13.92 10.36
N MET A 47 18.79 -13.50 9.19
CA MET A 47 17.89 -14.28 8.37
C MET A 47 18.68 -15.19 7.44
N VAL A 48 18.20 -16.42 7.30
CA VAL A 48 18.75 -17.44 6.39
C VAL A 48 17.64 -18.06 5.57
N ARG A 49 17.93 -18.34 4.30
CA ARG A 49 17.07 -19.10 3.41
C ARG A 49 17.59 -20.53 3.26
N SER A 50 16.72 -21.51 3.48
CA SER A 50 16.98 -22.93 3.27
C SER A 50 15.93 -23.50 2.32
N GLY A 51 16.28 -23.64 1.04
CA GLY A 51 15.30 -23.95 0.00
C GLY A 51 14.36 -22.77 -0.24
N ALA A 52 13.04 -23.01 -0.18
CA ALA A 52 12.03 -21.96 -0.32
C ALA A 52 11.71 -21.22 1.01
N GLN A 53 12.14 -21.76 2.16
CA GLN A 53 11.78 -21.20 3.47
C GLN A 53 12.85 -20.26 4.00
N LYS A 54 12.41 -19.12 4.54
CA LYS A 54 13.24 -18.19 5.31
C LYS A 54 13.02 -18.42 6.81
N ASN A 55 14.09 -18.31 7.58
CA ASN A 55 14.06 -18.39 9.04
C ASN A 55 14.95 -17.30 9.63
N LEU A 56 14.64 -16.90 10.86
CA LEU A 56 15.53 -16.11 11.70
C LEU A 56 16.41 -17.09 12.51
N VAL A 57 17.70 -16.80 12.61
CA VAL A 57 18.64 -17.54 13.46
C VAL A 57 19.17 -16.59 14.52
N ALA A 58 19.03 -16.96 15.79
CA ALA A 58 19.63 -16.27 16.93
C ALA A 58 20.78 -17.12 17.48
N VAL A 59 21.94 -16.50 17.72
CA VAL A 59 23.17 -17.16 18.18
C VAL A 59 23.68 -16.47 19.44
N GLY A 60 23.90 -17.26 20.49
CA GLY A 60 24.26 -16.78 21.83
C GLY A 60 23.01 -16.50 22.67
N ASP A 61 22.96 -17.08 23.87
CA ASP A 61 21.76 -17.07 24.73
C ASP A 61 21.83 -16.08 25.90
N ARG A 62 22.79 -15.14 25.85
CA ARG A 62 22.99 -14.13 26.92
C ARG A 62 21.88 -13.08 26.92
N GLY A 63 21.40 -12.67 25.74
CA GLY A 63 20.39 -11.63 25.58
C GLY A 63 18.98 -12.12 25.90
N LYS A 64 18.12 -11.22 26.39
CA LYS A 64 16.70 -11.56 26.65
C LYS A 64 15.96 -11.91 25.36
N ILE A 65 16.32 -11.26 24.25
CA ILE A 65 15.77 -11.55 22.92
C ILE A 65 15.86 -13.03 22.54
N PHE A 66 16.96 -13.71 22.86
CA PHE A 66 17.10 -15.15 22.59
C PHE A 66 16.00 -15.95 23.27
N ARG A 67 15.63 -15.61 24.51
CA ARG A 67 14.59 -16.31 25.29
C ARG A 67 13.18 -15.94 24.86
N GLU A 68 12.96 -14.70 24.46
CA GLU A 68 11.65 -14.21 24.01
C GLU A 68 11.26 -14.72 22.62
N LEU A 69 12.24 -15.03 21.76
CA LEU A 69 11.99 -15.64 20.46
C LEU A 69 11.50 -17.09 20.61
N VAL A 70 10.47 -17.43 19.84
CA VAL A 70 9.90 -18.77 19.73
C VAL A 70 10.53 -19.49 18.56
N GLY A 71 11.19 -20.62 18.83
CA GLY A 71 11.91 -21.40 17.83
C GLY A 71 12.56 -22.66 18.42
N GLU A 72 13.20 -23.44 17.55
CA GLU A 72 13.93 -24.65 17.93
C GLU A 72 15.35 -24.33 18.39
N GLU A 73 15.69 -24.72 19.62
CA GLU A 73 17.05 -24.58 20.16
C GLU A 73 17.94 -25.77 19.79
N LYS A 74 19.18 -25.47 19.40
CA LYS A 74 20.22 -26.45 19.04
C LYS A 74 21.58 -25.97 19.54
N ASN A 75 22.46 -26.92 19.86
CA ASN A 75 23.86 -26.62 20.16
C ASN A 75 24.72 -27.03 18.97
N GLN A 76 25.50 -26.10 18.42
CA GLN A 76 26.38 -26.36 17.28
C GLN A 76 27.66 -25.54 17.44
N ASN A 77 28.83 -26.17 17.24
CA ASN A 77 30.15 -25.53 17.41
C ASN A 77 30.34 -24.86 18.79
N GLY A 78 29.73 -25.39 19.85
CA GLY A 78 29.75 -24.79 21.19
C GLY A 78 28.90 -23.51 21.33
N LEU A 79 28.17 -23.13 20.30
CA LEU A 79 27.21 -22.03 20.32
C LEU A 79 25.81 -22.59 20.57
N LYS A 80 25.04 -21.84 21.37
CA LYS A 80 23.61 -22.06 21.51
C LYS A 80 22.89 -21.25 20.43
N ILE A 81 22.08 -21.96 19.63
CA ILE A 81 21.44 -21.45 18.44
C ILE A 81 19.94 -21.65 18.57
N LYS A 82 19.14 -20.69 18.14
CA LYS A 82 17.70 -20.83 18.01
C LYS A 82 17.26 -20.50 16.58
N VAL A 83 16.58 -21.45 15.94
CA VAL A 83 16.00 -21.26 14.60
C VAL A 83 14.52 -20.95 14.76
N CYS A 84 14.12 -19.75 14.35
CA CYS A 84 12.79 -19.19 14.57
C CYS A 84 12.09 -18.99 13.22
N ALA A 85 10.82 -19.40 13.15
CA ALA A 85 9.97 -19.07 12.02
C ALA A 85 9.66 -17.55 11.99
N LEU A 86 9.40 -17.01 10.80
CA LEU A 86 9.07 -15.61 10.58
C LEU A 86 7.59 -15.31 10.93
N THR A 87 7.21 -15.52 12.18
CA THR A 87 5.82 -15.36 12.65
C THR A 87 5.49 -13.92 13.05
N VAL A 88 4.20 -13.60 13.22
CA VAL A 88 3.73 -12.35 13.81
C VAL A 88 4.26 -12.18 15.24
N GLU A 89 4.27 -13.26 16.03
CA GLU A 89 4.78 -13.24 17.41
C GLU A 89 6.28 -12.88 17.44
N ASN A 90 7.11 -13.53 16.62
CA ASN A 90 8.53 -13.22 16.56
C ASN A 90 8.79 -11.83 15.97
N SER A 91 7.96 -11.32 15.05
CA SER A 91 8.11 -9.95 14.53
C SER A 91 7.85 -8.89 15.62
N GLN A 92 6.93 -9.15 16.54
CA GLN A 92 6.72 -8.31 17.72
C GLN A 92 7.93 -8.32 18.67
N VAL A 93 8.61 -9.48 18.82
CA VAL A 93 9.89 -9.54 19.56
C VAL A 93 10.92 -8.67 18.88
N ILE A 94 11.15 -8.84 17.56
CA ILE A 94 12.11 -8.04 16.78
C ILE A 94 11.86 -6.54 16.96
N ARG A 95 10.61 -6.10 16.87
CA ARG A 95 10.21 -4.69 17.05
C ARG A 95 10.56 -4.10 18.42
N ARG A 96 10.68 -4.90 19.48
CA ARG A 96 11.09 -4.40 20.82
C ARG A 96 12.58 -4.12 20.92
N TYR A 97 13.40 -4.81 20.13
CA TYR A 97 14.86 -4.73 20.20
C TYR A 97 15.48 -3.91 19.06
N PHE A 98 14.75 -3.72 17.97
CA PHE A 98 15.22 -3.02 16.77
C PHE A 98 14.24 -1.94 16.36
N ASP A 99 14.41 -0.73 16.91
CA ASP A 99 13.48 0.40 16.72
C ASP A 99 13.18 0.71 15.25
N PHE A 100 14.17 0.56 14.36
CA PHE A 100 14.03 0.80 12.92
C PHE A 100 13.04 -0.15 12.22
N THR A 101 12.65 -1.25 12.87
CA THR A 101 11.64 -2.19 12.38
C THR A 101 10.22 -1.81 12.79
N ASN A 102 10.03 -0.76 13.60
CA ASN A 102 8.71 -0.22 13.87
C ASN A 102 8.29 0.75 12.75
N PRO A 103 7.01 0.70 12.31
CA PRO A 103 6.48 1.73 11.43
C PRO A 103 6.44 3.07 12.17
N ILE A 104 6.58 4.15 11.42
CA ILE A 104 6.52 5.53 11.91
C ILE A 104 5.52 6.34 11.10
N SER A 105 5.01 7.44 11.65
CA SER A 105 4.33 8.46 10.85
C SER A 105 5.32 9.05 9.84
N LEU A 106 4.84 9.30 8.62
CA LEU A 106 5.62 9.87 7.53
C LEU A 106 5.19 11.31 7.20
N ALA A 107 4.42 11.96 8.07
CA ALA A 107 3.92 13.34 7.92
C ALA A 107 4.97 14.35 7.43
N GLN A 108 6.19 14.23 7.95
CA GLN A 108 7.29 15.17 7.68
C GLN A 108 7.95 14.96 6.31
N HIS A 109 7.63 13.86 5.61
CA HIS A 109 8.22 13.51 4.33
C HIS A 109 7.33 13.96 3.19
N LYS A 110 7.91 14.75 2.28
CA LYS A 110 7.20 15.30 1.11
C LYS A 110 6.66 14.21 0.21
N THR A 111 7.50 13.25 -0.13
CA THR A 111 7.15 12.15 -1.04
C THR A 111 6.99 10.85 -0.25
N THR A 112 5.82 10.25 -0.35
CA THR A 112 5.52 8.95 0.27
C THR A 112 4.90 8.02 -0.75
N PHE A 113 5.22 6.73 -0.69
CA PHE A 113 4.78 5.77 -1.69
C PHE A 113 4.21 4.52 -1.04
N GLY A 114 2.92 4.28 -1.28
CA GLY A 114 2.17 3.11 -0.88
C GLY A 114 2.56 1.88 -1.68
N LEU A 115 3.03 0.84 -1.01
CA LEU A 115 3.59 -0.37 -1.60
C LEU A 115 2.81 -1.61 -1.16
N GLY A 116 1.49 -1.59 -1.37
CA GLY A 116 0.61 -2.65 -0.92
C GLY A 116 1.02 -4.02 -1.46
N ASP A 117 1.12 -4.98 -0.57
CA ASP A 117 1.57 -6.34 -0.87
C ASP A 117 0.52 -7.34 -0.41
N ARG A 118 -0.16 -7.96 -1.38
CA ARG A 118 -1.22 -8.95 -1.15
C ARG A 118 -0.67 -10.34 -0.79
N LEU A 119 0.63 -10.56 -0.99
CA LEU A 119 1.28 -11.86 -0.82
C LEU A 119 2.19 -11.91 0.41
N GLY A 120 2.74 -10.78 0.84
CA GLY A 120 3.72 -10.72 1.93
C GLY A 120 5.15 -11.08 1.50
N LEU A 121 5.46 -10.97 0.20
CA LEU A 121 6.74 -11.37 -0.39
C LEU A 121 7.45 -10.23 -1.15
N ALA A 122 6.81 -9.08 -1.33
CA ALA A 122 7.28 -8.01 -2.20
C ALA A 122 8.18 -6.98 -1.49
N SER A 123 7.99 -6.78 -0.19
CA SER A 123 8.61 -5.68 0.54
C SER A 123 10.14 -5.67 0.49
N SER A 124 10.82 -6.82 0.43
CA SER A 124 12.29 -6.87 0.26
C SER A 124 12.72 -6.30 -1.09
N GLY A 125 12.00 -6.64 -2.17
CA GLY A 125 12.25 -6.10 -3.50
C GLY A 125 11.97 -4.60 -3.57
N HIS A 126 10.90 -4.14 -2.91
CA HIS A 126 10.65 -2.71 -2.75
C HIS A 126 11.79 -2.00 -2.02
N LEU A 127 12.27 -2.54 -0.90
CA LEU A 127 13.34 -1.91 -0.13
C LEU A 127 14.66 -1.82 -0.90
N LYS A 128 15.00 -2.81 -1.73
CA LYS A 128 16.16 -2.74 -2.63
C LYS A 128 16.10 -1.52 -3.57
N LEU A 129 14.92 -1.19 -4.09
CA LEU A 129 14.69 0.01 -4.88
C LEU A 129 14.77 1.28 -4.00
N PHE A 130 14.04 1.33 -2.89
CA PHE A 130 13.91 2.55 -2.08
C PHE A 130 15.19 2.92 -1.32
N LYS A 131 16.12 1.99 -1.12
CA LYS A 131 17.52 2.30 -0.72
C LYS A 131 18.21 3.24 -1.71
N LYS A 132 17.91 3.11 -3.01
CA LYS A 132 18.45 3.95 -4.10
C LYS A 132 17.71 5.29 -4.24
N HIS A 133 16.53 5.42 -3.63
CA HIS A 133 15.69 6.63 -3.64
C HIS A 133 15.41 7.14 -2.22
N PRO A 134 16.42 7.57 -1.44
CA PRO A 134 16.27 7.94 -0.04
C PRO A 134 15.43 9.22 0.20
N ALA A 135 15.03 9.94 -0.85
CA ALA A 135 14.10 11.07 -0.75
C ALA A 135 12.63 10.63 -0.64
N VAL A 136 12.30 9.40 -1.03
CA VAL A 136 10.95 8.85 -0.99
C VAL A 136 10.83 7.92 0.21
N ARG A 137 9.75 8.03 0.98
CA ARG A 137 9.48 7.12 2.10
C ARG A 137 8.45 6.04 1.74
N PRO A 138 8.80 4.76 1.93
CA PRO A 138 7.88 3.67 1.64
C PRO A 138 6.84 3.50 2.74
N VAL A 139 5.58 3.31 2.37
CA VAL A 139 4.55 2.72 3.21
C VAL A 139 4.46 1.25 2.80
N LEU A 140 5.15 0.39 3.55
CA LEU A 140 5.35 -1.03 3.19
C LEU A 140 4.15 -1.90 3.57
N ALA A 141 3.57 -1.64 4.74
CA ALA A 141 2.42 -2.38 5.23
C ALA A 141 1.15 -1.64 4.83
N GLN A 142 0.59 -1.93 3.65
CA GLN A 142 -0.64 -1.31 3.17
C GLN A 142 -1.58 -2.37 2.59
N GLN A 143 -2.77 -2.51 3.18
CA GLN A 143 -3.87 -3.28 2.60
C GLN A 143 -5.21 -2.72 3.07
N SER A 144 -6.21 -2.83 2.19
CA SER A 144 -7.59 -2.56 2.55
C SER A 144 -8.27 -3.75 3.22
N ILE A 145 -9.33 -3.52 4.01
CA ILE A 145 -10.16 -4.60 4.61
C ILE A 145 -10.67 -5.57 3.53
N ARG A 146 -11.05 -5.04 2.36
CA ARG A 146 -11.41 -5.83 1.18
C ARG A 146 -10.30 -6.80 0.79
N GLU A 147 -9.05 -6.34 0.72
CA GLU A 147 -7.91 -7.19 0.36
C GLU A 147 -7.56 -8.20 1.45
N LEU A 148 -7.67 -7.84 2.73
CA LEU A 148 -7.51 -8.78 3.85
C LEU A 148 -8.50 -9.95 3.72
N ASN A 149 -9.79 -9.63 3.54
CA ASN A 149 -10.84 -10.63 3.36
C ASN A 149 -10.61 -11.51 2.13
N LEU A 150 -10.25 -10.89 0.99
CA LEU A 150 -10.03 -11.61 -0.26
C LEU A 150 -8.73 -12.43 -0.28
N THR A 151 -7.78 -12.17 0.61
CA THR A 151 -6.54 -12.97 0.72
C THR A 151 -6.53 -13.95 1.91
N GLY A 152 -7.53 -13.83 2.80
CA GLY A 152 -7.55 -14.56 4.07
C GLY A 152 -6.35 -14.19 4.94
N ARG A 153 -6.00 -12.90 4.96
CA ARG A 153 -4.92 -12.34 5.78
C ARG A 153 -5.48 -11.36 6.83
N ASP A 154 -4.66 -11.02 7.80
CA ASP A 154 -4.94 -9.97 8.78
C ASP A 154 -3.85 -8.89 8.83
N TYR A 155 -4.13 -7.77 9.49
CA TYR A 155 -3.18 -6.67 9.64
C TYR A 155 -1.90 -7.03 10.41
N GLY A 156 -1.97 -7.99 11.32
CA GLY A 156 -0.79 -8.50 12.03
C GLY A 156 0.19 -9.16 11.07
N GLN A 157 -0.31 -9.96 10.13
CA GLN A 157 0.50 -10.58 9.07
C GLN A 157 1.10 -9.54 8.13
N VAL A 158 0.31 -8.58 7.65
CA VAL A 158 0.78 -7.51 6.75
C VAL A 158 1.93 -6.71 7.37
N LEU A 159 1.77 -6.31 8.64
CA LEU A 159 2.83 -5.59 9.34
C LEU A 159 4.04 -6.49 9.62
N ALA A 160 3.84 -7.74 9.98
CA ALA A 160 4.94 -8.69 10.20
C ALA A 160 5.79 -8.88 8.93
N ASP A 161 5.16 -9.00 7.75
CA ASP A 161 5.87 -9.16 6.49
C ASP A 161 6.76 -7.94 6.17
N ALA A 162 6.26 -6.72 6.42
CA ALA A 162 7.05 -5.50 6.30
C ALA A 162 8.21 -5.44 7.31
N VAL A 163 7.97 -5.83 8.57
CA VAL A 163 9.00 -5.91 9.63
C VAL A 163 10.13 -6.85 9.22
N TRP A 164 9.79 -8.03 8.71
CA TRP A 164 10.79 -9.01 8.26
C TRP A 164 11.59 -8.49 7.07
N ALA A 165 10.95 -7.83 6.11
CA ALA A 165 11.67 -7.21 4.99
C ALA A 165 12.62 -6.09 5.46
N VAL A 166 12.19 -5.23 6.38
CA VAL A 166 13.02 -4.15 6.94
C VAL A 166 14.20 -4.72 7.73
N PHE A 167 13.98 -5.77 8.51
CA PHE A 167 15.04 -6.47 9.23
C PHE A 167 16.02 -7.14 8.25
N GLN A 168 15.51 -7.82 7.23
CA GLN A 168 16.31 -8.50 6.20
C GLN A 168 17.23 -7.53 5.46
N GLU A 169 16.69 -6.37 5.10
CA GLU A 169 17.34 -5.39 4.24
C GLU A 169 18.04 -4.26 5.03
N ASP A 170 18.09 -4.29 6.36
CA ASP A 170 18.70 -3.23 7.17
C ASP A 170 18.21 -1.81 6.80
N TYR A 171 16.91 -1.67 6.48
CA TYR A 171 16.36 -0.39 6.04
C TYR A 171 16.04 0.52 7.22
N ARG A 172 16.92 1.48 7.51
CA ARG A 172 16.83 2.33 8.71
C ARG A 172 16.23 3.72 8.52
N LEU A 173 15.76 4.05 7.31
CA LEU A 173 15.22 5.39 7.01
C LEU A 173 13.77 5.61 7.52
N GLY A 174 13.15 4.56 8.06
CA GLY A 174 11.76 4.54 8.53
C GLY A 174 10.76 4.24 7.42
N PHE A 175 9.70 3.50 7.76
CA PHE A 175 8.62 3.11 6.85
C PHE A 175 7.26 3.35 7.50
N GLY A 176 6.21 3.47 6.69
CA GLY A 176 4.82 3.62 7.15
C GLY A 176 4.04 2.31 7.12
N ALA A 177 2.98 2.24 7.94
CA ALA A 177 1.97 1.19 7.89
C ALA A 177 0.57 1.84 7.78
N ASP A 178 -0.13 1.59 6.68
CA ASP A 178 -1.40 2.21 6.31
C ASP A 178 -2.58 1.23 6.37
N GLY A 179 -3.54 1.56 7.25
CA GLY A 179 -4.86 0.94 7.27
C GLY A 179 -5.67 1.57 6.15
N ASP A 180 -5.67 0.92 5.00
CA ASP A 180 -6.20 1.49 3.77
C ASP A 180 -7.72 1.31 3.65
N HIS A 181 -8.41 2.30 3.07
CA HIS A 181 -9.86 2.31 2.85
C HIS A 181 -10.71 1.87 4.08
N LEU A 182 -10.43 2.39 5.27
CA LEU A 182 -11.20 2.08 6.49
C LEU A 182 -12.50 2.87 6.51
N LYS A 183 -13.59 2.18 6.89
CA LYS A 183 -14.94 2.77 6.97
C LYS A 183 -15.57 2.58 8.35
N ALA A 184 -15.41 1.41 8.94
CA ALA A 184 -15.96 1.11 10.26
C ALA A 184 -15.01 1.55 11.38
N LEU A 185 -15.58 2.01 12.50
CA LEU A 185 -14.80 2.44 13.67
C LEU A 185 -14.00 1.29 14.29
N ASP A 186 -14.55 0.08 14.26
CA ASP A 186 -13.87 -1.12 14.76
C ASP A 186 -12.64 -1.45 13.92
N ASP A 187 -12.68 -1.24 12.60
CA ASP A 187 -11.53 -1.46 11.72
C ASP A 187 -10.42 -0.42 11.98
N ILE A 188 -10.80 0.83 12.22
CA ILE A 188 -9.85 1.90 12.61
C ILE A 188 -9.19 1.55 13.93
N LYS A 189 -9.99 1.13 14.92
CA LYS A 189 -9.46 0.69 16.22
C LYS A 189 -8.52 -0.50 16.04
N MET A 190 -8.90 -1.49 15.24
CA MET A 190 -8.09 -2.67 14.97
C MET A 190 -6.74 -2.30 14.35
N ALA A 191 -6.71 -1.46 13.31
CA ALA A 191 -5.48 -1.01 12.67
C ALA A 191 -4.56 -0.29 13.68
N LEU A 192 -5.11 0.61 14.49
CA LEU A 192 -4.37 1.31 15.54
C LEU A 192 -3.82 0.35 16.62
N ASP A 193 -4.60 -0.64 17.04
CA ASP A 193 -4.19 -1.65 18.03
C ASP A 193 -3.03 -2.54 17.50
N TYR A 194 -2.98 -2.82 16.18
CA TYR A 194 -1.85 -3.50 15.54
C TYR A 194 -0.60 -2.61 15.39
N GLY A 195 -0.74 -1.30 15.61
CA GLY A 195 0.35 -0.32 15.54
C GLY A 195 0.55 0.30 14.15
N TYR A 196 -0.52 0.44 13.38
CA TYR A 196 -0.50 1.18 12.12
C TYR A 196 -0.27 2.67 12.36
N THR A 197 0.50 3.29 11.46
CA THR A 197 0.96 4.70 11.58
C THR A 197 0.38 5.62 10.52
N MET A 198 -0.52 5.11 9.70
CA MET A 198 -1.34 5.85 8.76
C MET A 198 -2.74 5.21 8.75
N ILE A 199 -3.76 6.06 8.73
CA ILE A 199 -5.17 5.68 8.62
C ILE A 199 -5.76 6.42 7.43
N THR A 200 -6.18 5.67 6.42
CA THR A 200 -6.96 6.18 5.30
C THR A 200 -8.44 5.97 5.57
N LEU A 201 -9.12 7.07 5.90
CA LEU A 201 -10.56 7.07 6.13
C LEU A 201 -11.29 7.23 4.79
N ASP A 202 -11.94 6.17 4.36
CA ASP A 202 -12.81 6.18 3.20
C ASP A 202 -14.18 6.74 3.58
N CYS A 203 -14.49 7.93 3.07
CA CYS A 203 -15.74 8.62 3.35
C CYS A 203 -16.81 8.40 2.27
N SER A 204 -16.57 7.54 1.27
CA SER A 204 -17.44 7.36 0.10
C SER A 204 -18.89 7.00 0.46
N GLU A 205 -19.12 6.22 1.51
CA GLU A 205 -20.47 5.84 1.97
C GLU A 205 -21.27 7.00 2.57
N HIS A 206 -20.58 8.07 2.96
CA HIS A 206 -21.17 9.31 3.45
C HIS A 206 -21.27 10.39 2.36
N ILE A 207 -20.92 10.05 1.11
CA ILE A 207 -21.01 10.94 -0.04
C ILE A 207 -22.21 10.56 -0.91
N LYS A 208 -23.11 11.51 -1.12
CA LYS A 208 -24.25 11.32 -2.02
C LYS A 208 -23.89 11.71 -3.45
N ASN A 209 -24.35 10.93 -4.43
CA ASN A 209 -24.16 11.23 -5.85
C ASN A 209 -25.48 11.77 -6.42
N PHE A 210 -25.41 12.91 -7.11
CA PHE A 210 -26.56 13.52 -7.78
C PHE A 210 -26.24 13.76 -9.25
N SER A 211 -27.08 13.24 -10.15
CA SER A 211 -27.06 13.60 -11.56
C SER A 211 -27.49 15.06 -11.78
N SER A 212 -27.31 15.58 -12.99
CA SER A 212 -27.77 16.93 -13.36
C SER A 212 -29.30 17.10 -13.27
N GLU A 213 -30.05 16.00 -13.28
CA GLU A 213 -31.52 16.00 -13.28
C GLU A 213 -32.11 15.95 -11.86
N GLN A 214 -31.32 15.58 -10.84
CA GLN A 214 -31.75 15.36 -9.45
C GLN A 214 -31.71 16.64 -8.58
N ASN A 215 -32.06 17.80 -9.14
CA ASN A 215 -31.99 19.07 -8.40
C ASN A 215 -32.94 19.15 -7.19
N ALA A 216 -34.13 18.54 -7.29
CA ALA A 216 -35.10 18.52 -6.18
C ALA A 216 -34.60 17.71 -4.98
N GLU A 217 -33.99 16.54 -5.24
CA GLU A 217 -33.44 15.64 -4.22
C GLU A 217 -32.20 16.24 -3.54
N LEU A 218 -31.38 16.96 -4.31
CA LEU A 218 -30.25 17.74 -3.79
C LEU A 218 -30.73 18.83 -2.83
N GLU A 219 -31.74 19.61 -3.22
CA GLU A 219 -32.33 20.65 -2.36
C GLU A 219 -32.96 20.04 -1.10
N GLU A 220 -33.64 18.90 -1.20
CA GLU A 220 -34.18 18.18 -0.05
C GLU A 220 -33.07 17.70 0.89
N THR A 221 -31.99 17.14 0.33
CA THR A 221 -30.82 16.73 1.13
C THR A 221 -30.21 17.94 1.84
N TYR A 222 -30.02 19.07 1.15
CA TYR A 222 -29.54 20.30 1.79
C TYR A 222 -30.48 20.76 2.93
N ARG A 223 -31.80 20.71 2.69
CA ARG A 223 -32.82 21.07 3.69
C ARG A 223 -32.94 20.06 4.84
N SER A 224 -32.38 18.88 4.70
CA SER A 224 -32.31 17.89 5.79
C SER A 224 -31.18 18.18 6.79
N LEU A 225 -30.19 19.00 6.42
CA LEU A 225 -29.15 19.48 7.33
C LEU A 225 -29.78 20.35 8.44
N ALA A 226 -29.19 20.32 9.63
CA ALA A 226 -29.66 21.13 10.74
C ALA A 226 -29.64 22.63 10.38
N GLU A 227 -30.63 23.39 10.86
CA GLU A 227 -30.74 24.82 10.52
C GLU A 227 -29.48 25.60 10.92
N GLU A 228 -28.93 25.33 12.10
CA GLU A 228 -27.70 25.95 12.58
C GLU A 228 -26.50 25.66 11.65
N GLU A 229 -26.40 24.43 11.13
CA GLU A 229 -25.35 24.02 10.19
C GLU A 229 -25.50 24.77 8.86
N ARG A 230 -26.73 24.84 8.32
CA ARG A 230 -27.00 25.63 7.10
C ARG A 230 -26.66 27.10 7.28
N VAL A 231 -27.12 27.74 8.36
CA VAL A 231 -26.84 29.16 8.63
C VAL A 231 -25.34 29.42 8.77
N LYS A 232 -24.60 28.51 9.41
CA LYS A 232 -23.13 28.58 9.50
C LYS A 232 -22.51 28.53 8.10
N LEU A 233 -22.86 27.52 7.30
CA LEU A 233 -22.33 27.33 5.95
C LEU A 233 -22.65 28.51 5.03
N GLU A 234 -23.89 29.00 5.04
CA GLU A 234 -24.32 30.14 4.23
C GLU A 234 -23.52 31.40 4.58
N LYS A 235 -23.37 31.70 5.88
CA LYS A 235 -22.55 32.82 6.36
C LYS A 235 -21.07 32.66 6.01
N GLN A 236 -20.58 31.43 5.98
CA GLN A 236 -19.18 31.14 5.68
C GLN A 236 -18.86 31.27 4.20
N PHE A 237 -19.71 30.78 3.30
CA PHE A 237 -19.36 30.61 1.89
C PHE A 237 -20.12 31.54 0.93
N ILE A 238 -21.41 31.84 1.14
CA ILE A 238 -22.22 32.56 0.13
C ILE A 238 -21.66 33.95 -0.15
N GLY A 239 -21.47 34.25 -1.44
CA GLY A 239 -21.01 35.56 -1.90
C GLY A 239 -19.56 35.87 -1.55
N LYS A 240 -18.81 34.89 -1.00
CA LYS A 240 -17.40 35.04 -0.70
C LYS A 240 -16.53 34.51 -1.82
N THR A 241 -15.42 35.21 -2.02
CA THR A 241 -14.28 34.75 -2.80
C THR A 241 -13.15 34.41 -1.85
N PHE A 242 -12.63 33.19 -1.95
CA PHE A 242 -11.43 32.74 -1.26
C PHE A 242 -10.23 32.93 -2.18
N ASN A 243 -9.25 33.71 -1.72
CA ASN A 243 -7.98 33.92 -2.42
C ASN A 243 -6.90 33.10 -1.70
N LEU A 244 -6.49 32.00 -2.31
CA LEU A 244 -5.49 31.12 -1.71
C LEU A 244 -4.10 31.75 -1.83
N LYS A 245 -3.20 31.38 -0.91
CA LYS A 245 -1.78 31.79 -0.91
C LYS A 245 -1.07 31.42 -2.22
N THR A 246 -1.59 30.43 -2.92
CA THR A 246 -1.11 29.91 -4.22
C THR A 246 -1.64 30.69 -5.42
N GLY A 247 -2.44 31.74 -5.19
CA GLY A 247 -3.04 32.59 -6.24
C GLY A 247 -4.32 32.02 -6.85
N LEU A 248 -4.77 30.82 -6.45
CA LEU A 248 -6.07 30.29 -6.87
C LEU A 248 -7.21 31.09 -6.24
N ARG A 249 -8.22 31.43 -7.04
CA ARG A 249 -9.40 32.19 -6.63
C ARG A 249 -10.65 31.32 -6.77
N LEU A 250 -11.34 31.06 -5.66
CA LEU A 250 -12.54 30.22 -5.62
C LEU A 250 -13.73 31.05 -5.12
N THR A 251 -14.89 30.93 -5.76
CA THR A 251 -16.10 31.69 -5.40
C THR A 251 -17.29 30.77 -5.28
N PHE A 252 -18.04 30.89 -4.18
CA PHE A 252 -19.25 30.10 -3.96
C PHE A 252 -20.50 30.91 -4.30
N THR A 253 -21.26 30.41 -5.28
CA THR A 253 -22.66 30.81 -5.47
C THR A 253 -23.55 30.05 -4.46
N PRO A 254 -24.77 30.52 -4.19
CA PRO A 254 -25.73 29.77 -3.38
C PRO A 254 -25.93 28.33 -3.88
N GLU A 255 -26.01 28.13 -5.20
CA GLU A 255 -26.21 26.82 -5.82
C GLU A 255 -25.00 25.90 -5.61
N ALA A 256 -23.78 26.45 -5.80
CA ALA A 256 -22.55 25.71 -5.58
C ALA A 256 -22.41 25.29 -4.11
N LEU A 257 -22.75 26.16 -3.16
CA LEU A 257 -22.73 25.81 -1.73
C LEU A 257 -23.72 24.69 -1.42
N LYS A 258 -24.98 24.82 -1.86
CA LYS A 258 -26.01 23.81 -1.58
C LYS A 258 -25.63 22.44 -2.12
N ARG A 259 -25.11 22.40 -3.35
CA ARG A 259 -24.61 21.16 -3.97
C ARG A 259 -23.49 20.54 -3.13
N ASN A 260 -22.50 21.35 -2.75
CA ASN A 260 -21.38 20.89 -1.94
C ASN A 260 -21.80 20.37 -0.57
N ALA A 261 -22.66 21.11 0.12
CA ALA A 261 -23.19 20.71 1.42
C ALA A 261 -24.03 19.42 1.32
N ALA A 262 -24.88 19.30 0.30
CA ALA A 262 -25.69 18.09 0.09
C ALA A 262 -24.84 16.85 -0.21
N ILE A 263 -23.72 17.01 -0.93
CA ILE A 263 -22.83 15.91 -1.31
C ILE A 263 -21.89 15.51 -0.17
N TYR A 264 -21.24 16.49 0.49
CA TYR A 264 -20.05 16.23 1.31
C TYR A 264 -20.24 16.47 2.81
N GLN A 265 -21.30 17.14 3.28
CA GLN A 265 -21.38 17.55 4.69
C GLN A 265 -21.38 16.35 5.66
N GLN A 266 -22.02 15.24 5.28
CA GLN A 266 -22.01 14.03 6.09
C GLN A 266 -20.61 13.40 6.18
N ALA A 267 -19.88 13.35 5.05
CA ALA A 267 -18.50 12.87 5.01
C ALA A 267 -17.56 13.75 5.85
N ILE A 268 -17.72 15.07 5.80
CA ILE A 268 -16.95 16.02 6.62
C ILE A 268 -17.21 15.78 8.12
N ASN A 269 -18.48 15.67 8.51
CA ASN A 269 -18.86 15.41 9.90
C ASN A 269 -18.30 14.06 10.40
N PHE A 270 -18.33 13.03 9.55
CA PHE A 270 -17.75 11.74 9.86
C PHE A 270 -16.23 11.81 10.06
N ALA A 271 -15.50 12.47 9.15
CA ALA A 271 -14.06 12.65 9.26
C ALA A 271 -13.65 13.47 10.49
N ILE A 272 -14.40 14.51 10.85
CA ILE A 272 -14.18 15.30 12.09
C ILE A 272 -14.35 14.40 13.32
N MET A 273 -15.40 13.59 13.34
CA MET A 273 -15.67 12.67 14.45
C MET A 273 -14.54 11.64 14.60
N VAL A 274 -14.16 10.96 13.52
CA VAL A 274 -13.08 9.96 13.51
C VAL A 274 -11.77 10.59 13.95
N PHE A 275 -11.41 11.76 13.42
CA PHE A 275 -10.18 12.44 13.80
C PHE A 275 -10.15 12.74 15.30
N ASN A 276 -11.22 13.33 15.84
CA ASN A 276 -11.28 13.69 17.26
C ASN A 276 -11.25 12.45 18.18
N GLN A 277 -11.92 11.37 17.78
CA GLN A 277 -12.02 10.16 18.59
C GLN A 277 -10.75 9.31 18.56
N PHE A 278 -10.15 9.12 17.37
CA PHE A 278 -9.10 8.12 17.17
C PHE A 278 -7.72 8.71 16.90
N ILE A 279 -7.63 9.80 16.14
CA ILE A 279 -6.34 10.29 15.61
C ILE A 279 -5.74 11.37 16.53
N LYS A 280 -6.53 12.37 16.91
CA LYS A 280 -6.10 13.49 17.76
C LYS A 280 -5.45 13.03 19.08
N PRO A 281 -5.96 11.99 19.78
CA PRO A 281 -5.32 11.47 20.99
C PRO A 281 -3.90 10.92 20.78
N LEU A 282 -3.54 10.54 19.55
CA LEU A 282 -2.25 9.97 19.20
C LEU A 282 -1.16 11.02 18.94
N GLN A 283 -1.49 12.31 19.06
CA GLN A 283 -0.54 13.44 19.08
C GLN A 283 0.42 13.46 17.88
N GLY A 284 -0.10 13.14 16.69
CA GLY A 284 0.68 13.18 15.44
C GLY A 284 1.59 11.98 15.19
N LYS A 285 1.45 10.90 15.95
CA LYS A 285 2.13 9.61 15.68
C LYS A 285 1.49 8.81 14.53
N VAL A 286 0.30 9.23 14.09
CA VAL A 286 -0.46 8.61 13.00
C VAL A 286 -0.79 9.66 11.96
N ASP A 287 -0.52 9.32 10.70
CA ASP A 287 -0.91 10.11 9.54
C ASP A 287 -2.39 9.88 9.25
N PHE A 288 -3.15 10.96 9.07
CA PHE A 288 -4.57 10.88 8.74
C PHE A 288 -4.79 11.29 7.29
N GLU A 289 -5.25 10.34 6.51
CA GLU A 289 -5.67 10.54 5.13
C GLU A 289 -7.19 10.51 5.04
N VAL A 290 -7.75 11.50 4.35
CA VAL A 290 -9.19 11.54 4.03
C VAL A 290 -9.36 11.16 2.56
N SER A 291 -10.10 10.09 2.30
CA SER A 291 -10.37 9.57 0.95
C SER A 291 -11.83 9.83 0.57
N ILE A 292 -11.99 10.44 -0.61
CA ILE A 292 -13.28 10.73 -1.27
C ILE A 292 -13.26 10.30 -2.75
N ASP A 293 -12.35 9.38 -3.10
CA ASP A 293 -12.07 8.93 -4.48
C ASP A 293 -13.03 7.86 -5.01
N GLU A 294 -13.59 7.01 -4.14
CA GLU A 294 -14.57 5.95 -4.51
C GLU A 294 -16.00 6.50 -4.70
N THR A 295 -16.14 7.64 -5.38
CA THR A 295 -17.42 8.29 -5.69
C THR A 295 -17.78 8.14 -7.18
N ALA A 296 -19.02 8.39 -7.59
CA ALA A 296 -19.39 8.30 -9.01
C ALA A 296 -18.95 9.55 -9.78
N THR A 297 -19.09 10.72 -9.17
CA THR A 297 -18.76 12.02 -9.78
C THR A 297 -17.35 12.46 -9.37
N PRO A 298 -16.51 12.91 -10.32
CA PRO A 298 -15.22 13.54 -9.99
C PRO A 298 -15.37 14.67 -8.96
N THR A 299 -14.38 14.79 -8.09
CA THR A 299 -14.28 15.87 -7.11
C THR A 299 -13.73 17.10 -7.82
N ASP A 300 -14.58 18.08 -8.12
CA ASP A 300 -14.08 19.33 -8.69
C ASP A 300 -13.27 20.15 -7.67
N PRO A 301 -12.40 21.09 -8.11
CA PRO A 301 -11.57 21.88 -7.20
C PRO A 301 -12.33 22.72 -6.17
N LEU A 302 -13.53 23.23 -6.48
CA LEU A 302 -14.35 23.97 -5.52
C LEU A 302 -14.85 23.03 -4.42
N SER A 303 -15.22 21.80 -4.78
CA SER A 303 -15.61 20.74 -3.85
C SER A 303 -14.47 20.27 -2.96
N HIS A 304 -13.27 20.07 -3.52
CA HIS A 304 -12.07 19.79 -2.73
C HIS A 304 -11.85 20.90 -1.69
N PHE A 305 -11.85 22.17 -2.11
CA PHE A 305 -11.67 23.28 -1.18
C PHE A 305 -12.75 23.33 -0.10
N PHE A 306 -14.02 23.11 -0.45
CA PHE A 306 -15.14 23.07 0.51
C PHE A 306 -14.91 22.04 1.63
N VAL A 307 -14.47 20.82 1.27
CA VAL A 307 -14.15 19.76 2.22
C VAL A 307 -12.95 20.17 3.09
N ALA A 308 -11.86 20.59 2.46
CA ALA A 308 -10.62 20.93 3.16
C ALA A 308 -10.82 22.08 4.16
N GLU A 309 -11.44 23.18 3.74
CA GLU A 309 -11.66 24.36 4.57
C GLU A 309 -12.42 24.01 5.86
N GLN A 310 -13.50 23.22 5.75
CA GLN A 310 -14.29 22.82 6.92
C GLN A 310 -13.52 21.91 7.87
N LEU A 311 -12.76 20.95 7.35
CA LEU A 311 -11.94 20.06 8.18
C LEU A 311 -10.86 20.86 8.93
N ILE A 312 -10.17 21.76 8.24
CA ILE A 312 -9.12 22.59 8.84
C ILE A 312 -9.72 23.57 9.87
N GLU A 313 -10.87 24.20 9.60
CA GLU A 313 -11.58 25.05 10.56
C GLU A 313 -11.98 24.28 11.83
N ALA A 314 -12.37 23.01 11.68
CA ALA A 314 -12.68 22.12 12.81
C ALA A 314 -11.43 21.62 13.56
N GLY A 315 -10.23 22.04 13.14
CA GLY A 315 -8.96 21.67 13.76
C GLY A 315 -8.49 20.25 13.43
N VAL A 316 -8.99 19.66 12.34
CA VAL A 316 -8.52 18.37 11.83
C VAL A 316 -7.14 18.55 11.20
N LYS A 317 -6.16 17.75 11.64
CA LYS A 317 -4.84 17.70 11.01
C LYS A 317 -4.87 16.65 9.90
N ILE A 318 -4.99 17.09 8.65
CA ILE A 318 -4.93 16.23 7.46
C ILE A 318 -3.48 16.09 7.02
N ASN A 319 -3.03 14.86 6.77
CA ASN A 319 -1.71 14.57 6.19
C ASN A 319 -1.79 14.42 4.67
N SER A 320 -2.87 13.83 4.17
CA SER A 320 -3.16 13.72 2.75
C SER A 320 -4.66 13.67 2.47
N MET A 321 -5.06 14.05 1.25
CA MET A 321 -6.42 13.88 0.77
C MET A 321 -6.43 13.20 -0.60
N ALA A 322 -7.29 12.20 -0.77
CA ALA A 322 -7.48 11.48 -2.02
C ALA A 322 -8.80 11.90 -2.69
N PRO A 323 -8.79 12.90 -3.59
CA PRO A 323 -9.96 13.23 -4.39
C PRO A 323 -10.20 12.22 -5.51
N ARG A 324 -11.42 12.17 -6.04
CA ARG A 324 -11.69 11.52 -7.33
C ARG A 324 -11.31 12.47 -8.47
N PHE A 325 -10.18 12.26 -9.12
CA PHE A 325 -9.80 13.06 -10.29
C PHE A 325 -10.75 12.84 -11.48
N CYS A 326 -10.78 13.77 -12.44
CA CYS A 326 -11.47 13.55 -13.71
C CYS A 326 -10.90 12.34 -14.47
N GLY A 327 -11.66 11.87 -15.47
CA GLY A 327 -11.34 10.64 -16.20
C GLY A 327 -11.46 9.41 -15.30
N GLU A 328 -10.71 8.36 -15.62
CA GLU A 328 -10.79 7.09 -14.90
C GLU A 328 -9.42 6.55 -14.49
N PHE A 329 -9.34 6.17 -13.22
CA PHE A 329 -8.17 5.54 -12.60
C PHE A 329 -8.45 4.07 -12.34
N GLN A 330 -8.74 3.31 -13.40
CA GLN A 330 -9.03 1.89 -13.26
C GLN A 330 -7.80 1.07 -12.84
N LYS A 331 -8.03 -0.09 -12.22
CA LYS A 331 -6.96 -0.97 -11.74
C LYS A 331 -6.19 -1.60 -12.90
N GLY A 332 -4.87 -1.70 -12.77
CA GLY A 332 -3.99 -2.44 -13.69
C GLY A 332 -3.67 -1.77 -15.03
N ILE A 333 -4.27 -0.63 -15.37
CA ILE A 333 -4.13 0.03 -16.67
C ILE A 333 -3.78 1.52 -16.53
N ASN A 334 -3.46 2.15 -17.66
CA ASN A 334 -3.16 3.57 -17.73
C ASN A 334 -4.42 4.44 -17.52
N TYR A 335 -4.22 5.76 -17.39
CA TYR A 335 -5.31 6.72 -17.28
C TYR A 335 -6.18 6.75 -18.54
N ILE A 336 -7.50 6.83 -18.36
CA ILE A 336 -8.48 7.01 -19.45
C ILE A 336 -9.14 8.38 -19.29
N GLY A 337 -8.98 9.26 -20.26
CA GLY A 337 -9.62 10.59 -20.26
C GLY A 337 -8.82 11.65 -21.00
N ASP A 338 -9.26 12.90 -20.90
CA ASP A 338 -8.53 14.05 -21.45
C ASP A 338 -7.38 14.45 -20.50
N LEU A 339 -6.15 14.35 -20.98
CA LEU A 339 -4.95 14.71 -20.22
C LEU A 339 -4.84 16.22 -19.96
N LYS A 340 -5.35 17.07 -20.86
CA LYS A 340 -5.35 18.53 -20.66
C LYS A 340 -6.33 18.93 -19.56
N GLN A 341 -7.50 18.28 -19.54
CA GLN A 341 -8.46 18.47 -18.44
C GLN A 341 -7.86 18.02 -17.12
N PHE A 342 -7.26 16.81 -17.09
CA PHE A 342 -6.57 16.32 -15.89
C PHE A 342 -5.51 17.29 -15.40
N GLU A 343 -4.66 17.79 -16.29
CA GLU A 343 -3.62 18.75 -15.92
C GLU A 343 -4.20 20.04 -15.34
N ALA A 344 -5.23 20.61 -15.95
CA ALA A 344 -5.88 21.82 -15.45
C ALA A 344 -6.47 21.61 -14.05
N GLU A 345 -7.22 20.53 -13.83
CA GLU A 345 -7.82 20.24 -12.53
C GLU A 345 -6.77 19.86 -11.47
N TYR A 346 -5.75 19.08 -11.84
CA TYR A 346 -4.67 18.66 -10.94
C TYR A 346 -3.85 19.86 -10.42
N VAL A 347 -3.60 20.86 -11.26
CA VAL A 347 -2.95 22.12 -10.85
C VAL A 347 -3.77 22.82 -9.77
N GLU A 348 -5.10 22.92 -9.94
CA GLU A 348 -5.96 23.57 -8.94
C GLU A 348 -6.02 22.77 -7.64
N HIS A 349 -6.17 21.45 -7.71
CA HIS A 349 -6.10 20.57 -6.54
C HIS A 349 -4.77 20.69 -5.80
N THR A 350 -3.65 20.78 -6.52
CA THR A 350 -2.33 20.94 -5.93
C THR A 350 -2.22 22.29 -5.23
N LYS A 351 -2.74 23.36 -5.82
CA LYS A 351 -2.80 24.69 -5.21
C LYS A 351 -3.65 24.74 -3.93
N ILE A 352 -4.70 23.93 -3.84
CA ILE A 352 -5.52 23.78 -2.63
C ILE A 352 -4.73 23.00 -1.56
N ALA A 353 -4.11 21.88 -1.92
CA ALA A 353 -3.30 21.08 -1.01
C ALA A 353 -2.10 21.88 -0.45
N GLU A 354 -1.39 22.62 -1.30
CA GLU A 354 -0.30 23.54 -0.91
C GLU A 354 -0.79 24.66 0.03
N HIS A 355 -2.02 25.17 -0.17
CA HIS A 355 -2.59 26.20 0.69
C HIS A 355 -2.79 25.74 2.13
N PHE A 356 -3.30 24.52 2.30
CA PHE A 356 -3.60 23.93 3.61
C PHE A 356 -2.43 23.12 4.20
N GLY A 357 -1.44 22.74 3.39
CA GLY A 357 -0.22 22.09 3.84
C GLY A 357 -0.26 20.56 3.90
N TYR A 358 -1.20 19.90 3.22
CA TYR A 358 -1.25 18.45 3.09
C TYR A 358 -0.83 17.97 1.69
N LYS A 359 -0.64 16.66 1.52
CA LYS A 359 -0.35 16.02 0.23
C LYS A 359 -1.63 15.70 -0.54
N LEU A 360 -1.58 15.80 -1.86
CA LEU A 360 -2.51 15.01 -2.68
C LEU A 360 -2.13 13.53 -2.59
N SER A 361 -3.14 12.67 -2.47
CA SER A 361 -2.98 11.22 -2.52
C SER A 361 -3.56 10.65 -3.80
N ILE A 362 -2.75 9.88 -4.53
CA ILE A 362 -3.11 9.27 -5.81
C ILE A 362 -3.47 7.82 -5.55
N HIS A 363 -4.76 7.58 -5.33
CA HIS A 363 -5.32 6.24 -5.26
C HIS A 363 -5.36 5.57 -6.64
N SER A 364 -5.32 4.23 -6.65
CA SER A 364 -5.18 3.46 -7.90
C SER A 364 -4.01 3.94 -8.76
N GLY A 365 -2.96 4.41 -8.09
CA GLY A 365 -1.86 5.15 -8.72
C GLY A 365 -0.95 4.27 -9.56
N SER A 366 -1.01 2.94 -9.47
CA SER A 366 -0.18 2.08 -10.31
C SER A 366 -0.56 2.18 -11.80
N ASP A 367 0.46 2.07 -12.66
CA ASP A 367 0.35 1.99 -14.12
C ASP A 367 -0.19 3.25 -14.81
N LYS A 368 -0.41 4.35 -14.05
CA LYS A 368 -0.90 5.64 -14.54
C LYS A 368 0.19 6.48 -15.23
N PHE A 369 1.00 5.84 -16.07
CA PHE A 369 2.19 6.42 -16.68
C PHE A 369 1.92 7.72 -17.46
N ALA A 370 0.73 7.88 -18.04
CA ALA A 370 0.39 9.08 -18.80
C ALA A 370 0.24 10.34 -17.93
N VAL A 371 -0.18 10.19 -16.67
CA VAL A 371 -0.42 11.32 -15.76
C VAL A 371 0.74 11.56 -14.79
N PHE A 372 1.67 10.62 -14.63
CA PHE A 372 2.83 10.79 -13.74
C PHE A 372 3.70 12.01 -14.04
N PRO A 373 4.00 12.38 -15.30
CA PRO A 373 4.77 13.59 -15.57
C PRO A 373 4.09 14.87 -15.05
N VAL A 374 2.75 14.94 -15.15
CA VAL A 374 1.96 16.05 -14.60
C VAL A 374 1.97 16.00 -13.08
N ILE A 375 1.69 14.83 -12.49
CA ILE A 375 1.67 14.63 -11.03
C ILE A 375 3.00 15.04 -10.41
N GLY A 376 4.11 14.57 -10.96
CA GLY A 376 5.47 14.87 -10.51
C GLY A 376 5.80 16.35 -10.55
N ARG A 377 5.63 16.95 -11.74
CA ARG A 377 5.95 18.36 -11.99
C ARG A 377 5.13 19.31 -11.13
N GLU A 378 3.81 19.11 -11.07
CA GLU A 378 2.93 20.04 -10.36
C GLU A 378 3.03 19.86 -8.83
N SER A 379 3.14 18.62 -8.33
CA SER A 379 3.29 18.38 -6.89
C SER A 379 4.66 18.75 -6.35
N LYS A 380 5.69 18.86 -7.20
CA LYS A 380 7.09 19.10 -6.81
C LYS A 380 7.56 18.08 -5.75
N GLY A 381 7.10 16.83 -5.90
CA GLY A 381 7.34 15.73 -4.97
C GLY A 381 6.47 15.74 -3.71
N HIS A 382 5.60 16.74 -3.47
CA HIS A 382 4.72 16.78 -2.30
C HIS A 382 3.44 15.97 -2.52
N VAL A 383 3.58 14.64 -2.56
CA VAL A 383 2.54 13.71 -2.98
C VAL A 383 2.62 12.37 -2.25
N HIS A 384 1.46 11.73 -2.07
CA HIS A 384 1.35 10.32 -1.73
C HIS A 384 0.86 9.53 -2.95
N VAL A 385 1.50 8.43 -3.33
CA VAL A 385 1.05 7.58 -4.45
C VAL A 385 0.83 6.17 -3.95
N LYS A 386 -0.34 5.59 -4.18
CA LYS A 386 -0.69 4.24 -3.72
C LYS A 386 -0.62 3.22 -4.84
N THR A 387 0.15 2.16 -4.61
CA THR A 387 0.18 0.95 -5.43
C THR A 387 -0.18 -0.25 -4.56
N ALA A 388 -0.77 -1.29 -5.17
CA ALA A 388 -0.99 -2.56 -4.49
C ALA A 388 -1.05 -3.72 -5.50
N GLY A 389 -2.12 -3.81 -6.28
CA GLY A 389 -2.33 -4.95 -7.16
C GLY A 389 -1.34 -5.09 -8.32
N THR A 390 -0.60 -4.03 -8.70
CA THR A 390 0.50 -4.19 -9.67
C THR A 390 1.65 -5.05 -9.11
N ASN A 391 1.90 -5.03 -7.80
CA ASN A 391 2.90 -5.90 -7.18
C ASN A 391 2.51 -7.39 -7.32
N TRP A 392 1.20 -7.68 -7.28
CA TRP A 392 0.66 -8.99 -7.63
C TRP A 392 0.85 -9.31 -9.12
N LEU A 393 0.64 -8.36 -10.03
CA LEU A 393 0.88 -8.57 -11.47
C LEU A 393 2.36 -8.86 -11.78
N GLU A 394 3.30 -8.22 -11.07
CA GLU A 394 4.73 -8.57 -11.22
C GLU A 394 5.03 -9.98 -10.69
N ALA A 395 4.31 -10.46 -9.67
CA ALA A 395 4.41 -11.85 -9.22
C ALA A 395 3.88 -12.83 -10.28
N ILE A 396 2.80 -12.46 -10.97
CA ILE A 396 2.28 -13.23 -12.11
C ILE A 396 3.31 -13.33 -13.24
N LYS A 397 4.08 -12.27 -13.52
CA LYS A 397 5.17 -12.34 -14.51
C LYS A 397 6.26 -13.33 -14.12
N VAL A 398 6.57 -13.45 -12.82
CA VAL A 398 7.49 -14.50 -12.33
C VAL A 398 6.91 -15.88 -12.60
N ILE A 399 5.63 -16.10 -12.30
CA ILE A 399 4.95 -17.38 -12.52
C ILE A 399 4.92 -17.71 -14.02
N ILE A 400 4.64 -16.75 -14.90
CA ILE A 400 4.71 -16.96 -16.36
C ILE A 400 6.11 -17.42 -16.77
N ALA A 401 7.15 -16.79 -16.24
CA ALA A 401 8.54 -17.09 -16.60
C ALA A 401 9.03 -18.45 -16.05
N ALA A 402 8.60 -18.82 -14.84
CA ALA A 402 9.12 -20.00 -14.13
C ALA A 402 8.20 -21.23 -14.24
N GLU A 403 6.89 -21.04 -14.23
CA GLU A 403 5.86 -22.08 -14.24
C GLU A 403 4.67 -21.71 -15.16
N PRO A 404 4.88 -21.64 -16.50
CA PRO A 404 3.84 -21.19 -17.44
C PRO A 404 2.57 -22.06 -17.40
N GLY A 405 2.69 -23.35 -17.10
CA GLY A 405 1.54 -24.23 -16.87
C GLY A 405 0.65 -23.77 -15.70
N LEU A 406 1.25 -23.37 -14.58
CA LEU A 406 0.51 -22.82 -13.44
C LEU A 406 -0.22 -21.53 -13.83
N TYR A 407 0.44 -20.64 -14.59
CA TYR A 407 -0.22 -19.43 -15.08
C TYR A 407 -1.44 -19.73 -15.96
N ARG A 408 -1.35 -20.71 -16.87
CA ARG A 408 -2.47 -21.11 -17.73
C ARG A 408 -3.68 -21.56 -16.91
N GLU A 409 -3.45 -22.41 -15.91
CA GLU A 409 -4.51 -22.85 -14.99
C GLU A 409 -5.15 -21.66 -14.24
N MET A 410 -4.33 -20.75 -13.73
CA MET A 410 -4.79 -19.55 -13.00
C MET A 410 -5.57 -18.59 -13.91
N HIS A 411 -5.12 -18.39 -15.15
CA HIS A 411 -5.78 -17.49 -16.09
C HIS A 411 -7.12 -18.06 -16.54
N GLU A 412 -7.21 -19.35 -16.86
CA GLU A 412 -8.48 -20.00 -17.17
C GLU A 412 -9.46 -19.94 -15.98
N PHE A 413 -8.96 -20.12 -14.76
CA PHE A 413 -9.75 -19.92 -13.56
C PHE A 413 -10.24 -18.46 -13.44
N ALA A 414 -9.36 -17.48 -13.66
CA ALA A 414 -9.73 -16.06 -13.62
C ALA A 414 -10.84 -15.71 -14.61
N LEU A 415 -10.79 -16.23 -15.85
CA LEU A 415 -11.82 -16.00 -16.86
C LEU A 415 -13.18 -16.57 -16.42
N ARG A 416 -13.20 -17.78 -15.85
CA ARG A 416 -14.45 -18.42 -15.38
C ARG A 416 -15.08 -17.70 -14.19
N HIS A 417 -14.27 -17.02 -13.37
CA HIS A 417 -14.72 -16.36 -12.15
C HIS A 417 -14.72 -14.82 -12.24
N LEU A 418 -14.60 -14.25 -13.45
CA LEU A 418 -14.50 -12.81 -13.65
C LEU A 418 -15.71 -12.04 -13.11
N GLU A 419 -16.92 -12.55 -13.35
CA GLU A 419 -18.17 -11.90 -12.90
C GLU A 419 -18.29 -11.85 -11.37
N GLU A 420 -17.67 -12.79 -10.67
CA GLU A 420 -17.58 -12.75 -9.21
C GLU A 420 -16.63 -11.64 -8.74
N ALA A 421 -15.47 -11.50 -9.40
CA ALA A 421 -14.50 -10.46 -9.08
C ALA A 421 -15.02 -9.04 -9.39
N ARG A 422 -15.82 -8.87 -10.45
CA ARG A 422 -16.44 -7.59 -10.85
C ARG A 422 -17.37 -7.00 -9.78
N LYS A 423 -17.86 -7.80 -8.83
CA LYS A 423 -18.65 -7.31 -7.69
C LYS A 423 -17.84 -6.43 -6.74
N TYR A 424 -16.52 -6.61 -6.72
CA TYR A 424 -15.61 -5.91 -5.80
C TYR A 424 -14.82 -4.78 -6.46
N TYR A 425 -14.68 -4.81 -7.80
CA TYR A 425 -13.87 -3.86 -8.56
C TYR A 425 -14.54 -3.50 -9.87
N HIS A 426 -14.54 -2.20 -10.18
CA HIS A 426 -14.96 -1.71 -11.48
C HIS A 426 -13.79 -1.77 -12.49
N ILE A 427 -13.98 -2.46 -13.62
CA ILE A 427 -13.03 -2.55 -14.75
C ILE A 427 -13.76 -2.57 -16.09
N SER A 428 -13.11 -2.08 -17.15
CA SER A 428 -13.57 -2.17 -18.55
C SER A 428 -13.07 -3.39 -19.31
N GLY A 429 -12.21 -4.21 -18.69
CA GLY A 429 -11.53 -5.34 -19.34
C GLY A 429 -12.53 -6.37 -19.87
N ASP A 430 -12.43 -6.72 -21.15
CA ASP A 430 -13.35 -7.63 -21.84
C ASP A 430 -12.69 -9.00 -22.06
N PRO A 431 -13.21 -10.09 -21.47
CA PRO A 431 -12.64 -11.43 -21.67
C PRO A 431 -12.69 -11.89 -23.13
N GLN A 432 -13.57 -11.32 -23.98
CA GLN A 432 -13.65 -11.68 -25.41
C GLN A 432 -12.48 -11.12 -26.22
N ARG A 433 -11.79 -10.09 -25.71
CA ARG A 433 -10.59 -9.52 -26.35
C ARG A 433 -9.29 -10.22 -25.93
N VAL A 434 -9.36 -11.12 -24.95
CA VAL A 434 -8.20 -11.91 -24.52
C VAL A 434 -8.01 -13.09 -25.47
N PRO A 435 -6.81 -13.30 -26.04
CA PRO A 435 -6.53 -14.45 -26.88
C PRO A 435 -6.77 -15.76 -26.13
N ALA A 436 -7.30 -16.76 -26.85
CA ALA A 436 -7.51 -18.07 -26.26
C ALA A 436 -6.16 -18.71 -25.86
N LEU A 437 -6.03 -19.14 -24.61
CA LEU A 437 -4.73 -19.57 -24.06
C LEU A 437 -4.13 -20.74 -24.84
N GLN A 438 -4.96 -21.67 -25.34
CA GLN A 438 -4.51 -22.83 -26.11
C GLN A 438 -3.83 -22.45 -27.44
N ASP A 439 -4.08 -21.25 -27.95
CA ASP A 439 -3.51 -20.76 -29.21
C ASP A 439 -2.18 -20.04 -28.99
N LEU A 440 -1.81 -19.76 -27.74
CA LEU A 440 -0.56 -19.10 -27.37
C LEU A 440 0.51 -20.12 -27.00
N SER A 441 1.75 -19.92 -27.48
CA SER A 441 2.92 -20.60 -26.93
C SER A 441 3.31 -20.04 -25.55
N ASP A 442 4.10 -20.78 -24.78
CA ASP A 442 4.56 -20.31 -23.46
C ASP A 442 5.39 -19.01 -23.56
N GLN A 443 6.09 -18.81 -24.67
CA GLN A 443 6.88 -17.59 -24.93
C GLN A 443 6.01 -16.35 -25.20
N GLU A 444 4.73 -16.54 -25.52
CA GLU A 444 3.78 -15.46 -25.81
C GLU A 444 2.96 -15.05 -24.59
N LEU A 445 2.89 -15.90 -23.55
CA LEU A 445 2.17 -15.60 -22.31
C LEU A 445 2.58 -14.28 -21.64
N PRO A 446 3.87 -13.85 -21.64
CA PRO A 446 4.24 -12.55 -21.07
C PRO A 446 3.49 -11.36 -21.66
N LYS A 447 3.11 -11.41 -22.95
CA LYS A 447 2.39 -10.32 -23.64
C LYS A 447 1.03 -10.04 -22.99
N LEU A 448 0.40 -11.04 -22.37
CA LEU A 448 -0.86 -10.87 -21.64
C LEU A 448 -0.70 -9.92 -20.43
N MET A 449 0.50 -9.77 -19.88
CA MET A 449 0.77 -8.81 -18.80
C MET A 449 1.14 -7.40 -19.31
N GLU A 450 1.06 -7.19 -20.62
CA GLU A 450 1.23 -5.89 -21.30
C GLU A 450 -0.11 -5.36 -21.86
N GLU A 451 -1.08 -6.24 -22.11
CA GLU A 451 -2.43 -5.91 -22.60
C GLU A 451 -3.39 -5.57 -21.45
N ASP A 452 -4.19 -4.53 -21.65
CA ASP A 452 -5.09 -3.97 -20.63
C ASP A 452 -6.11 -5.01 -20.12
N ASP A 453 -6.81 -5.69 -21.03
CA ASP A 453 -7.91 -6.62 -20.68
C ASP A 453 -7.42 -7.77 -19.77
N SER A 454 -6.37 -8.48 -20.18
CA SER A 454 -5.82 -9.60 -19.41
C SER A 454 -5.18 -9.14 -18.10
N ARG A 455 -4.51 -7.97 -18.08
CA ARG A 455 -4.00 -7.39 -16.84
C ARG A 455 -5.13 -7.12 -15.85
N GLN A 456 -6.24 -6.52 -16.28
CA GLN A 456 -7.37 -6.21 -15.41
C GLN A 456 -8.01 -7.49 -14.83
N ILE A 457 -8.26 -8.49 -15.68
CA ILE A 457 -8.84 -9.78 -15.28
C ILE A 457 -7.99 -10.43 -14.19
N ILE A 458 -6.68 -10.55 -14.41
CA ILE A 458 -5.76 -11.14 -13.43
C ILE A 458 -5.61 -10.26 -12.18
N HIS A 459 -5.65 -8.93 -12.34
CA HIS A 459 -5.51 -7.99 -11.23
C HIS A 459 -6.64 -8.13 -10.21
N ILE A 460 -7.90 -8.30 -10.65
CA ILE A 460 -9.07 -8.30 -9.77
C ILE A 460 -9.43 -9.70 -9.25
N THR A 461 -8.96 -10.76 -9.90
CA THR A 461 -9.24 -12.16 -9.52
C THR A 461 -8.27 -12.75 -8.50
N TYR A 462 -7.25 -11.99 -8.08
CA TYR A 462 -6.22 -12.41 -7.12
C TYR A 462 -6.78 -13.16 -5.89
N GLY A 463 -7.85 -12.63 -5.26
CA GLY A 463 -8.40 -13.22 -4.05
C GLY A 463 -9.06 -14.56 -4.30
N LEU A 464 -9.82 -14.66 -5.39
CA LEU A 464 -10.45 -15.90 -5.83
C LEU A 464 -9.38 -16.96 -6.14
N ILE A 465 -8.30 -16.58 -6.81
CA ILE A 465 -7.17 -17.47 -7.08
C ILE A 465 -6.49 -17.94 -5.78
N LEU A 466 -6.22 -17.02 -4.85
CA LEU A 466 -5.52 -17.33 -3.59
C LEU A 466 -6.36 -18.16 -2.62
N LEU A 467 -7.70 -18.05 -2.67
CA LEU A 467 -8.61 -18.76 -1.78
C LEU A 467 -9.27 -20.00 -2.40
N ALA A 468 -9.07 -20.24 -3.70
CA ALA A 468 -9.61 -21.42 -4.38
C ALA A 468 -9.10 -22.71 -3.73
N LYS A 469 -10.01 -23.62 -3.38
CA LYS A 469 -9.72 -24.91 -2.76
C LYS A 469 -10.36 -26.07 -3.52
N ASP A 470 -9.73 -27.24 -3.46
CA ASP A 470 -10.32 -28.48 -3.93
C ASP A 470 -11.38 -29.02 -2.93
N GLN A 471 -12.01 -30.13 -3.30
CA GLN A 471 -13.00 -30.83 -2.46
C GLN A 471 -12.45 -31.33 -1.11
N ASN A 472 -11.12 -31.44 -0.96
CA ASN A 472 -10.46 -31.85 0.27
C ASN A 472 -10.02 -30.65 1.12
N GLY A 473 -10.32 -29.42 0.69
CA GLY A 473 -9.94 -28.19 1.38
C GLY A 473 -8.50 -27.72 1.15
N LYS A 474 -7.76 -28.36 0.24
CA LYS A 474 -6.40 -27.93 -0.14
C LYS A 474 -6.48 -26.77 -1.14
N TYR A 475 -5.63 -25.76 -0.98
CA TYR A 475 -5.56 -24.67 -1.95
C TYR A 475 -5.15 -25.18 -3.34
N LEU A 476 -5.88 -24.75 -4.38
CA LEU A 476 -5.59 -25.11 -5.77
C LEU A 476 -4.29 -24.46 -6.26
N PHE A 477 -4.12 -23.16 -5.97
CA PHE A 477 -3.03 -22.36 -6.52
C PHE A 477 -2.09 -21.80 -5.46
N ARG A 478 -2.61 -21.40 -4.28
CA ARG A 478 -1.86 -20.64 -3.27
C ARG A 478 -0.50 -21.24 -2.96
N ASP A 479 -0.44 -22.50 -2.54
CA ASP A 479 0.82 -23.13 -2.10
C ASP A 479 1.85 -23.17 -3.25
N ARG A 480 1.40 -23.46 -4.48
CA ARG A 480 2.25 -23.47 -5.69
C ARG A 480 2.74 -22.06 -6.06
N ILE A 481 1.88 -21.05 -5.92
CA ILE A 481 2.25 -19.63 -6.12
C ILE A 481 3.37 -19.26 -5.14
N TYR A 482 3.18 -19.50 -3.84
CA TYR A 482 4.18 -19.16 -2.83
C TYR A 482 5.49 -19.92 -3.05
N GLU A 483 5.42 -21.21 -3.36
CA GLU A 483 6.62 -22.02 -3.66
C GLU A 483 7.38 -21.49 -4.89
N CYS A 484 6.68 -21.20 -5.99
CA CYS A 484 7.27 -20.64 -7.20
C CYS A 484 7.96 -19.29 -6.92
N LEU A 485 7.28 -18.38 -6.23
CA LEU A 485 7.83 -17.05 -5.92
C LEU A 485 9.02 -17.11 -4.95
N GLN A 486 8.97 -17.99 -3.95
CA GLN A 486 10.07 -18.16 -3.00
C GLN A 486 11.32 -18.75 -3.66
N ARG A 487 11.15 -19.71 -4.58
CA ARG A 487 12.26 -20.25 -5.38
C ARG A 487 12.85 -19.22 -6.35
N ASN A 488 12.03 -18.29 -6.82
CA ASN A 488 12.39 -17.24 -7.77
C ASN A 488 12.43 -15.83 -7.14
N GLU A 489 12.77 -15.74 -5.85
CA GLU A 489 12.74 -14.49 -5.08
C GLU A 489 13.54 -13.36 -5.76
N GLU A 490 14.71 -13.66 -6.30
CA GLU A 490 15.54 -12.63 -6.93
C GLU A 490 14.95 -12.14 -8.25
N LEU A 491 14.30 -13.02 -9.01
CA LEU A 491 13.57 -12.62 -10.21
C LEU A 491 12.38 -11.73 -9.85
N TYR A 492 11.66 -12.06 -8.76
CA TYR A 492 10.58 -11.21 -8.28
C TYR A 492 11.07 -9.83 -7.85
N ASN A 493 12.17 -9.77 -7.09
CA ASN A 493 12.81 -8.52 -6.70
C ASN A 493 13.18 -7.67 -7.93
N GLN A 494 13.72 -8.27 -8.99
CA GLN A 494 14.08 -7.58 -10.23
C GLN A 494 12.87 -7.01 -10.97
N PHE A 495 11.76 -7.76 -11.06
CA PHE A 495 10.53 -7.24 -11.67
C PHE A 495 9.93 -6.10 -10.86
N LEU A 496 9.90 -6.20 -9.53
CA LEU A 496 9.45 -5.12 -8.66
C LEU A 496 10.34 -3.86 -8.82
N GLU A 497 11.66 -4.04 -8.80
CA GLU A 497 12.60 -2.92 -8.96
C GLU A 497 12.40 -2.22 -10.31
N LYS A 498 12.30 -2.98 -11.40
CA LYS A 498 12.07 -2.44 -12.74
C LYS A 498 10.72 -1.72 -12.83
N HIS A 499 9.66 -2.36 -12.36
CA HIS A 499 8.30 -1.87 -12.53
C HIS A 499 8.00 -0.65 -11.65
N ILE A 500 8.31 -0.72 -10.35
CA ILE A 500 8.15 0.40 -9.43
C ILE A 500 9.19 1.49 -9.72
N GLY A 501 10.40 1.12 -10.14
CA GLY A 501 11.42 2.07 -10.60
C GLY A 501 10.91 2.95 -11.75
N LYS A 502 10.23 2.36 -12.74
CA LYS A 502 9.55 3.11 -13.81
C LYS A 502 8.51 4.10 -13.28
N HIS A 503 7.81 3.79 -12.20
CA HIS A 503 6.86 4.74 -11.58
C HIS A 503 7.61 5.93 -11.01
N LEU A 504 8.66 5.69 -10.22
CA LEU A 504 9.48 6.75 -9.63
C LEU A 504 10.14 7.62 -10.70
N GLU A 505 10.67 7.00 -11.76
CA GLU A 505 11.30 7.71 -12.89
C GLU A 505 10.32 8.65 -13.59
N LEU A 506 9.12 8.17 -13.93
CA LEU A 506 8.11 8.99 -14.62
C LEU A 506 7.46 10.04 -13.73
N LEU A 507 7.44 9.83 -12.41
CA LEU A 507 7.07 10.86 -11.45
C LEU A 507 8.18 11.91 -11.26
N GLY A 508 9.44 11.57 -11.55
CA GLY A 508 10.52 12.55 -11.75
C GLY A 508 10.85 13.47 -10.57
N PHE A 509 10.61 13.02 -9.32
CA PHE A 509 10.90 13.79 -8.11
C PHE A 509 12.30 13.56 -7.53
#